data_AF-A0A5C1W8W8-F1
#
_entry.id   AF-A0A5C1W8W8-F1
#
_cell.length_a   1.000
_cell.length_b   1.000
_cell.length_c   1.000
_cell.angle_alpha   90.00
_cell.angle_beta   90.00
_cell.angle_gamma   90.00
#
_symmetry.space_group_name_H-M   'P 1'
#
loop_
_entity.id
_entity.type
_entity.pdbx_description
1 polymer ?
#
loop_
_entity_poly.entity_id
_entity_poly.type
_entity_poly.pdbx_seq_one_letter_code
_entity_poly.pdbx_strand_id
1 'polypeptide(L)'
;MKLMKFLAAVSTLCFLGGVAGATESSFVGKYTFNWLKSPGKQHCIKVDEKLASRLSSKEFRCKQNEGKTEAGETLPACRRIAGSVEYLIFDSRISCENERKAQDANSEE
;
A
#
# COMPACT_ATOMS: atom_id res chain seq x y z
N MET A 1 -49.29 23.41 -44.43
CA MET A 1 -48.64 24.36 -43.50
C MET A 1 -48.22 23.63 -42.23
N LYS A 2 -46.92 23.45 -41.98
CA LYS A 2 -46.23 23.74 -40.70
C LYS A 2 -44.76 23.28 -40.80
N LEU A 3 -43.88 24.27 -41.02
CA LEU A 3 -42.47 24.19 -40.66
C LEU A 3 -42.34 24.23 -39.14
N MET A 4 -41.28 23.59 -38.61
CA MET A 4 -40.39 24.09 -37.54
C MET A 4 -39.39 22.95 -37.24
N LYS A 5 -38.18 22.92 -37.83
CA LYS A 5 -36.95 23.58 -37.35
C LYS A 5 -36.85 23.61 -35.83
N PHE A 6 -36.12 22.65 -35.26
CA PHE A 6 -35.48 22.82 -33.96
C PHE A 6 -33.97 22.71 -34.09
N LEU A 7 -33.34 23.84 -33.78
CA LEU A 7 -31.92 24.07 -33.62
C LEU A 7 -31.45 23.56 -32.25
N ALA A 8 -30.20 23.11 -32.26
CA ALA A 8 -29.18 23.27 -31.22
C ALA A 8 -29.39 22.63 -29.83
N ALA A 9 -28.45 21.76 -29.47
CA ALA A 9 -27.54 22.04 -28.36
C ALA A 9 -26.34 21.08 -28.44
N VAL A 10 -25.22 21.55 -29.00
CA VAL A 10 -23.92 20.91 -28.80
C VAL A 10 -23.51 21.23 -27.36
N SER A 11 -23.81 20.31 -26.44
CA SER A 11 -23.34 20.39 -25.06
C SER A 11 -21.95 19.79 -24.99
N THR A 12 -20.94 20.64 -25.18
CA THR A 12 -19.54 20.31 -24.90
C THR A 12 -19.39 20.21 -23.39
N LEU A 13 -19.64 19.02 -22.81
CA LEU A 13 -19.19 18.71 -21.46
C LEU A 13 -17.67 18.59 -21.49
N CYS A 14 -16.99 19.67 -21.16
CA CYS A 14 -15.63 19.61 -20.63
C CYS A 14 -15.69 18.82 -19.31
N PHE A 15 -15.53 17.51 -19.39
CA PHE A 15 -15.08 16.73 -18.24
C PHE A 15 -13.65 17.16 -17.97
N LEU A 16 -13.50 18.13 -17.08
CA LEU A 16 -12.30 18.32 -16.29
C LEU A 16 -12.10 17.02 -15.50
N GLY A 17 -11.43 16.07 -16.16
CA GLY A 17 -10.79 14.94 -15.51
C GLY A 17 -9.68 15.49 -14.65
N GLY A 18 -10.05 16.06 -13.50
CA GLY A 18 -9.16 16.18 -12.38
C GLY A 18 -8.68 14.76 -12.12
N VAL A 19 -7.44 14.48 -12.52
CA VAL A 19 -6.74 13.30 -12.05
C VAL A 19 -6.80 13.46 -10.54
N ALA A 20 -7.58 12.60 -9.89
CA ALA A 20 -7.46 12.41 -8.46
C ALA A 20 -6.02 11.92 -8.32
N GLY A 21 -5.10 12.85 -8.06
CA GLY A 21 -3.79 12.56 -7.57
C GLY A 21 -4.02 11.90 -6.24
N ALA A 22 -4.22 10.58 -6.25
CA ALA A 22 -4.00 9.76 -5.10
C ALA A 22 -2.63 10.19 -4.63
N THR A 23 -2.59 10.87 -3.49
CA THR A 23 -1.38 10.98 -2.68
C THR A 23 -1.09 9.55 -2.25
N GLU A 24 -0.56 8.75 -3.19
CA GLU A 24 0.08 7.49 -2.90
C GLU A 24 1.09 7.84 -1.84
N SER A 25 0.82 7.36 -0.63
CA SER A 25 1.79 7.41 0.46
C SER A 25 2.96 6.59 -0.05
N SER A 26 3.92 7.26 -0.69
CA SER A 26 5.01 6.56 -1.36
C SER A 26 5.82 5.88 -0.28
N PHE A 27 5.71 4.56 -0.23
CA PHE A 27 6.53 3.75 0.66
C PHE A 27 7.98 3.66 0.16
N VAL A 28 8.30 4.24 -1.00
CA VAL A 28 9.66 4.29 -1.53
C VAL A 28 10.62 4.87 -0.49
N GLY A 29 11.71 4.16 -0.23
CA GLY A 29 12.69 4.56 0.76
C GLY A 29 12.49 3.95 2.15
N LYS A 30 11.27 3.49 2.47
CA LYS A 30 10.94 2.79 3.71
C LYS A 30 11.48 1.36 3.69
N TYR A 31 11.34 0.65 4.80
CA TYR A 31 11.81 -0.72 4.97
C TYR A 31 10.65 -1.66 5.27
N THR A 32 10.76 -2.91 4.85
CA THR A 32 9.71 -3.90 5.08
C THR A 32 10.25 -5.32 5.12
N PHE A 33 9.48 -6.23 5.70
CA PHE A 33 9.63 -7.67 5.58
C PHE A 33 8.24 -8.31 5.43
N ASN A 34 8.17 -9.52 4.89
CA ASN A 34 6.90 -10.25 4.77
C ASN A 34 6.62 -11.02 6.05
N TRP A 35 5.70 -10.47 6.84
CA TRP A 35 5.20 -10.98 8.09
C TRP A 35 4.74 -12.44 8.02
N LEU A 36 3.99 -12.82 6.99
CA LEU A 36 3.35 -14.15 6.88
C LEU A 36 4.28 -15.26 6.36
N LYS A 37 5.56 -14.99 6.14
CA LYS A 37 6.52 -15.96 5.57
C LYS A 37 7.75 -16.16 6.46
N SER A 38 7.53 -16.43 7.75
CA SER A 38 8.59 -16.69 8.74
C SER A 38 9.58 -15.51 8.85
N PRO A 39 9.27 -14.48 9.66
CA PRO A 39 10.11 -13.29 9.85
C PRO A 39 11.59 -13.60 10.11
N GLY A 40 11.86 -14.66 10.87
CA GLY A 40 13.20 -15.18 11.17
C GLY A 40 14.11 -15.47 9.98
N LYS A 41 13.52 -15.91 8.87
CA LYS A 41 14.23 -16.36 7.67
C LYS A 41 14.33 -15.29 6.59
N GLN A 42 13.92 -14.07 6.92
CA GLN A 42 13.91 -12.94 5.99
C GLN A 42 14.89 -11.85 6.42
N HIS A 43 15.11 -10.91 5.51
CA HIS A 43 15.81 -9.67 5.79
C HIS A 43 14.88 -8.50 5.54
N CYS A 44 15.09 -7.40 6.27
CA CYS A 44 14.43 -6.16 5.95
C CYS A 44 14.97 -5.63 4.63
N ILE A 45 14.06 -5.45 3.67
CA ILE A 45 14.38 -4.88 2.36
C ILE A 45 13.90 -3.44 2.30
N LYS A 46 14.65 -2.61 1.56
CA LYS A 46 14.19 -1.26 1.22
C LYS A 46 13.07 -1.38 0.18
N VAL A 47 12.01 -0.62 0.36
CA VAL A 47 10.95 -0.48 -0.63
C VAL A 47 11.49 0.38 -1.77
N ASP A 48 11.76 -0.27 -2.89
CA ASP A 48 12.11 0.38 -4.16
C ASP A 48 10.84 0.78 -4.93
N GLU A 49 11.01 1.46 -6.05
CA GLU A 49 9.90 1.91 -6.90
C GLU A 49 9.04 0.75 -7.42
N LYS A 50 9.68 -0.40 -7.71
CA LYS A 50 9.00 -1.60 -8.21
C LYS A 50 8.08 -2.20 -7.15
N LEU A 51 8.57 -2.33 -5.92
CA LEU A 51 7.78 -2.82 -4.80
C LEU A 51 6.69 -1.81 -4.46
N ALA A 52 7.00 -0.52 -4.38
CA ALA A 52 6.00 0.52 -4.13
C ALA A 52 4.85 0.48 -5.15
N SER A 53 5.18 0.43 -6.45
CA SER A 53 4.18 0.30 -7.52
C SER A 53 3.30 -0.95 -7.35
N ARG A 54 3.90 -2.08 -6.94
CA ARG A 54 3.16 -3.30 -6.64
C ARG A 54 2.26 -3.15 -5.41
N LEU A 55 2.72 -2.50 -4.34
CA LEU A 55 1.92 -2.26 -3.14
C LEU A 55 0.74 -1.32 -3.39
N SER A 56 0.85 -0.42 -4.36
CA SER A 56 -0.22 0.47 -4.79
C SER A 56 -1.19 -0.17 -5.79
N SER A 57 -0.90 -1.38 -6.27
CA SER A 57 -1.77 -2.10 -7.18
C SER A 57 -3.02 -2.64 -6.46
N LYS A 58 -4.03 -3.00 -7.25
CA LYS A 58 -5.26 -3.64 -6.74
C LYS A 58 -5.03 -5.01 -6.10
N GLU A 59 -3.83 -5.59 -6.21
CA GLU A 59 -3.50 -6.84 -5.53
C GLU A 59 -3.29 -6.66 -4.02
N PHE A 60 -3.03 -5.43 -3.57
CA PHE A 60 -2.69 -5.10 -2.19
C PHE A 60 -3.70 -4.13 -1.60
N ARG A 61 -4.00 -4.35 -0.32
CA ARG A 61 -4.73 -3.42 0.52
C ARG A 61 -3.74 -2.86 1.53
N CYS A 62 -3.39 -1.60 1.36
CA CYS A 62 -2.53 -0.87 2.29
C CYS A 62 -3.38 0.02 3.20
N LYS A 63 -3.11 -0.03 4.51
CA LYS A 63 -3.73 0.88 5.48
C LYS A 63 -2.69 1.44 6.43
N GLN A 64 -2.90 2.70 6.79
CA GLN A 64 -2.21 3.32 7.91
C GLN A 64 -2.74 2.67 9.20
N ASN A 65 -1.85 2.19 10.08
CA ASN A 65 -2.18 1.59 11.38
C ASN A 65 -2.86 0.21 11.38
N GLU A 66 -2.64 -0.61 10.34
CA GLU A 66 -3.13 -2.00 10.33
C GLU A 66 -2.06 -3.00 10.79
N GLY A 67 -0.79 -2.67 10.62
CA GLY A 67 0.32 -3.46 11.14
C GLY A 67 0.46 -3.28 12.63
N LYS A 68 0.68 -4.37 13.37
CA LYS A 68 1.02 -4.33 14.79
C LYS A 68 2.41 -4.90 14.99
N THR A 69 3.25 -4.17 15.69
CA THR A 69 4.55 -4.66 16.16
C THR A 69 4.38 -5.51 17.41
N GLU A 70 5.44 -6.20 17.80
CA GLU A 70 5.50 -6.97 19.04
C GLU A 70 5.32 -6.08 20.27
N ALA A 71 5.87 -4.86 20.21
CA ALA A 71 5.71 -3.86 21.26
C ALA A 71 4.28 -3.27 21.32
N GLY A 72 3.38 -3.68 20.42
CA GLY A 72 2.01 -3.18 20.33
C GLY A 72 1.86 -1.84 19.59
N GLU A 73 2.91 -1.37 18.93
CA GLU A 73 2.87 -0.15 18.12
C GLU A 73 2.14 -0.41 16.79
N THR A 74 1.40 0.58 16.30
CA THR A 74 0.72 0.48 15.02
C THR A 74 1.55 1.10 13.89
N LEU A 75 1.69 0.35 12.81
CA LEU A 75 2.43 0.76 11.62
C LEU A 75 1.57 0.64 10.36
N PRO A 76 1.95 1.30 9.26
CA PRO A 76 1.36 1.02 7.96
C PRO A 76 1.64 -0.44 7.58
N ALA A 77 0.60 -1.12 7.07
CA ALA A 77 0.75 -2.47 6.54
C ALA A 77 0.08 -2.60 5.18
N CYS A 78 0.67 -3.42 4.33
CA CYS A 78 0.13 -3.78 3.03
C CYS A 78 -0.08 -5.29 2.97
N ARG A 79 -1.35 -5.70 2.96
CA ARG A 79 -1.73 -7.10 2.85
C ARG A 79 -2.16 -7.42 1.42
N ARG A 80 -1.65 -8.51 0.86
CA ARG A 80 -2.15 -9.03 -0.42
C ARG A 80 -3.59 -9.49 -0.22
N ILE A 81 -4.51 -9.14 -1.12
CA ILE A 81 -5.92 -9.52 -1.02
C ILE A 81 -6.09 -11.05 -0.98
N ALA A 82 -5.23 -11.79 -1.69
CA ALA A 82 -5.17 -13.26 -1.65
C ALA A 82 -4.56 -13.85 -0.35
N GLY A 83 -4.28 -13.02 0.67
CA GLY A 83 -4.00 -13.44 2.06
C GLY A 83 -2.61 -14.02 2.37
N SER A 84 -1.77 -14.30 1.37
CA SER A 84 -0.49 -15.01 1.57
C SER A 84 0.72 -14.13 1.87
N VAL A 85 0.55 -12.81 1.90
CA VAL A 85 1.64 -11.84 2.05
C VAL A 85 1.12 -10.64 2.83
N GLU A 86 1.87 -10.23 3.84
CA GLU A 86 1.64 -9.01 4.57
C GLU A 86 2.97 -8.32 4.84
N TYR A 87 3.08 -7.06 4.42
CA TYR A 87 4.26 -6.25 4.56
C TYR A 87 4.03 -5.22 5.65
N LEU A 88 4.80 -5.29 6.74
CA LEU A 88 4.88 -4.21 7.72
C LEU A 88 5.85 -3.14 7.21
N ILE A 89 5.45 -1.87 7.23
CA ILE A 89 6.25 -0.78 6.66
C ILE A 89 6.86 0.05 7.78
N PHE A 90 8.18 0.17 7.78
CA PHE A 90 8.97 0.88 8.79
C PHE A 90 9.72 2.05 8.16
N ASP A 91 9.85 3.15 8.90
CA ASP A 91 10.62 4.31 8.42
C ASP A 91 12.14 4.08 8.46
N SER A 92 12.61 3.13 9.28
CA SER A 92 14.04 2.84 9.43
C SER A 92 14.35 1.34 9.29
N ARG A 93 15.54 1.05 8.75
CA ARG A 93 16.06 -0.33 8.66
C ARG A 93 16.21 -0.96 10.03
N ILE A 94 16.66 -0.17 11.01
CA ILE A 94 16.93 -0.63 12.38
C ILE A 94 15.61 -1.08 13.04
N SER A 95 14.57 -0.25 12.96
CA SER A 95 13.24 -0.59 13.50
C SER A 95 12.69 -1.85 12.84
N CYS A 96 12.83 -1.97 11.52
CA CYS A 96 12.41 -3.16 10.79
C CYS A 96 13.14 -4.43 11.27
N GLU A 97 14.48 -4.39 11.38
CA GLU A 97 15.27 -5.54 11.79
C GLU A 97 15.04 -5.92 13.25
N ASN A 98 14.83 -4.93 14.13
CA ASN A 98 14.49 -5.18 15.52
C ASN A 98 13.14 -5.89 15.64
N GLU A 99 12.12 -5.41 14.93
CA GLU A 99 10.80 -6.04 14.93
C GLU A 99 10.86 -7.44 14.34
N ARG A 100 11.54 -7.62 13.21
CA ARG A 100 11.74 -8.93 12.59
C ARG A 100 12.36 -9.94 13.56
N LYS A 101 13.37 -9.53 14.32
CA LYS A 101 14.03 -10.36 15.34
C LYS A 101 13.13 -10.65 16.54
N ALA A 102 12.38 -9.65 17.00
CA ALA A 102 11.43 -9.83 18.10
C ALA A 102 10.36 -10.87 17.73
N GLN A 103 9.83 -10.78 16.51
CA GLN A 103 8.85 -11.75 15.99
C GLN A 103 9.43 -13.15 15.83
N ASP A 104 10.67 -13.28 15.38
CA ASP A 104 11.35 -14.58 15.28
C ASP A 104 11.51 -15.24 16.66
N ALA A 105 11.95 -14.47 17.66
CA ALA A 105 12.12 -14.94 19.02
C ALA A 105 10.80 -15.40 19.68
N ASN A 106 9.68 -14.81 19.29
CA ASN A 106 8.35 -15.13 19.81
C ASN A 106 7.54 -16.10 18.93
N SER A 107 8.11 -16.55 17.80
CA SER A 107 7.51 -17.60 16.95
C SER A 107 7.82 -19.02 17.43
N GLU A 108 8.60 -19.18 18.51
CA GLU A 108 8.89 -20.45 19.18
C GLU A 108 7.87 -20.73 20.30
N GLU A 109 6.66 -21.16 19.94
CA GLU A 109 5.75 -21.94 20.81
C GLU A 109 4.93 -22.95 19.98
#